data_AF-A0AAD4DV13-F1
#
_entry.id   AF-A0AAD4DV13-F1
#
_cell.length_a   1.000
_cell.length_b   1.000
_cell.length_c   1.000
_cell.angle_alpha   90.00
_cell.angle_beta   90.00
_cell.angle_gamma   90.00
#
_symmetry.space_group_name_H-M   'P 1'
#
loop_
_entity.id
_entity.type
_entity.pdbx_description
1 polymer ?
#
loop_
_entity_poly.entity_id
_entity_poly.type
_entity_poly.pdbx_seq_one_letter_code
_entity_poly.pdbx_strand_id
1 'polypeptide(L)'
;MEIPLACALLEYEKPKKQVSRTWGITDESIGDPLARRAEAILRQNAPYPGDDLGKEETLSSERFLIYRTSETRHLIMDRASHLEDDIEIPLFLLNNPNFFISNWYMKRLAWPLDVPRFMLRYMQQRTPMGDAIAERVASMLNTEVRLPGESSPDRFYCHRVGYENENVYEIFDQELNFYVCADDRFLSNEKLNVSHWYAKHLLKAYRKLNGLMVAKELEWENNHLRLL
;
A
#
# COMPACT_ATOMS: atom_id res chain seq x y z
N MET A 1 26.40 -17.59 6.45
CA MET A 1 25.63 -16.45 5.89
C MET A 1 24.56 -16.15 6.92
N GLU A 2 24.86 -15.27 7.86
CA GLU A 2 23.97 -14.95 8.98
C GLU A 2 22.95 -13.92 8.52
N ILE A 3 21.67 -14.27 8.60
CA ILE A 3 20.54 -13.37 8.43
C ILE A 3 20.26 -12.76 9.82
N PRO A 4 20.43 -11.45 10.07
CA PRO A 4 20.22 -10.91 11.40
C PRO A 4 18.77 -10.45 11.62
N LEU A 5 18.22 -10.91 12.74
CA LEU A 5 17.21 -10.26 13.60
C LEU A 5 15.76 -10.13 13.10
N ALA A 6 15.01 -11.20 13.36
CA ALA A 6 13.71 -11.23 14.01
C ALA A 6 12.79 -10.00 13.78
N CYS A 7 11.87 -10.12 12.81
CA CYS A 7 10.64 -9.34 12.75
C CYS A 7 9.83 -9.57 14.04
N ALA A 8 9.98 -8.69 15.03
CA ALA A 8 9.11 -8.70 16.20
C ALA A 8 7.75 -8.09 15.82
N LEU A 9 6.76 -8.94 15.53
CA LEU A 9 5.36 -8.54 15.45
C LEU A 9 4.93 -8.00 16.81
N LEU A 10 4.57 -6.71 16.88
CA LEU A 10 4.13 -6.05 18.11
C LEU A 10 2.69 -5.54 17.97
N GLU A 11 1.93 -5.70 19.05
CA GLU A 11 0.52 -5.31 19.14
C GLU A 11 0.31 -3.79 18.99
N TYR A 12 -0.80 -3.42 18.36
CA TYR A 12 -1.17 -2.04 18.07
C TYR A 12 -1.61 -1.29 19.34
N GLU A 13 -0.82 -0.28 19.75
CA GLU A 13 -1.25 0.73 20.73
C GLU A 13 -1.72 2.02 20.03
N LYS A 14 -2.91 2.50 20.39
CA LYS A 14 -3.51 3.74 19.88
C LYS A 14 -2.53 4.94 19.98
N PRO A 15 -2.47 5.83 18.97
CA PRO A 15 -1.50 6.92 18.93
C PRO A 15 -1.80 8.10 19.87
N LYS A 16 -0.74 8.67 20.47
CA LYS A 16 -0.76 9.96 21.20
C LYS A 16 -0.47 11.11 20.22
N LYS A 17 -1.24 12.22 20.30
CA LYS A 17 -1.22 13.39 19.39
C LYS A 17 0.11 14.17 19.28
N GLN A 18 1.13 13.87 20.09
CA GLN A 18 2.33 14.70 20.20
C GLN A 18 3.37 14.45 19.09
N VAL A 19 3.35 13.28 18.45
CA VAL A 19 4.36 12.89 17.44
C VAL A 19 4.11 13.57 16.08
N SER A 20 2.85 13.82 15.70
CA SER A 20 2.52 14.36 14.38
C SER A 20 3.05 15.78 14.15
N ARG A 21 2.98 16.66 15.16
CA ARG A 21 3.42 18.07 15.04
C ARG A 21 4.91 18.25 14.83
N THR A 22 5.74 17.36 15.39
CA THR A 22 7.20 17.53 15.38
C THR A 22 7.83 17.09 14.07
N TRP A 23 7.14 16.23 13.30
CA TRP A 23 7.67 15.59 12.09
C TRP A 23 6.93 16.01 10.81
N GLY A 24 5.96 16.93 10.89
CA GLY A 24 5.16 17.32 9.73
C GLY A 24 4.27 16.20 9.17
N ILE A 25 4.03 15.15 9.97
CA ILE A 25 3.26 13.97 9.54
C ILE A 25 1.79 14.36 9.47
N THR A 26 1.15 14.04 8.34
CA THR A 26 -0.28 14.25 8.17
C THR A 26 -1.08 13.19 8.93
N ASP A 27 -2.33 13.51 9.28
CA ASP A 27 -3.25 12.53 9.87
C ASP A 27 -3.93 11.65 8.77
N GLU A 28 -3.37 11.57 7.55
CA GLU A 28 -3.94 10.77 6.45
C GLU A 28 -3.91 9.27 6.75
N SER A 29 -5.04 8.61 6.51
CA SER A 29 -5.17 7.15 6.61
C SER A 29 -4.84 6.48 5.27
N ILE A 30 -4.39 5.23 5.32
CA ILE A 30 -4.02 4.45 4.14
C ILE A 30 -5.20 4.28 3.16
N GLY A 31 -6.43 4.27 3.68
CA GLY A 31 -7.64 3.99 2.91
C GLY A 31 -7.66 2.53 2.45
N ASP A 32 -8.44 2.21 1.41
CA ASP A 32 -8.41 0.86 0.82
C ASP A 32 -7.39 0.81 -0.34
N PRO A 33 -6.18 0.22 -0.14
CA PRO A 33 -5.15 0.21 -1.18
C PRO A 33 -5.60 -0.57 -2.43
N LEU A 34 -6.37 -1.64 -2.23
CA LEU A 34 -6.83 -2.53 -3.30
C LEU A 34 -7.87 -1.82 -4.16
N ALA A 35 -8.87 -1.19 -3.54
CA ALA A 35 -9.88 -0.41 -4.25
C ALA A 35 -9.26 0.75 -5.04
N ARG A 36 -8.37 1.54 -4.41
CA ARG A 36 -7.71 2.68 -5.07
C ARG A 36 -6.87 2.24 -6.27
N ARG A 37 -6.12 1.14 -6.13
CA ARG A 37 -5.34 0.58 -7.23
C ARG A 37 -6.24 0.09 -8.36
N ALA A 38 -7.31 -0.62 -8.02
CA ALA A 38 -8.28 -1.10 -8.99
C ALA A 38 -8.96 0.05 -9.76
N GLU A 39 -9.41 1.11 -9.08
CA GLU A 39 -9.97 2.31 -9.70
C GLU A 39 -8.97 2.98 -10.66
N ALA A 40 -7.71 3.12 -10.25
CA ALA A 40 -6.66 3.70 -11.07
C ALA A 40 -6.45 2.88 -12.35
N ILE A 41 -6.39 1.55 -12.24
CA ILE A 41 -6.26 0.67 -13.40
C ILE A 41 -7.49 0.78 -14.31
N LEU A 42 -8.70 0.73 -13.77
CA LEU A 42 -9.91 0.84 -14.59
C LEU A 42 -9.98 2.17 -15.34
N ARG A 43 -9.70 3.28 -14.65
CA ARG A 43 -9.67 4.62 -15.24
C ARG A 43 -8.64 4.73 -16.37
N GLN A 44 -7.42 4.23 -16.16
CA GLN A 44 -6.33 4.28 -17.14
C GLN A 44 -6.61 3.44 -18.39
N ASN A 45 -7.51 2.47 -18.30
CA ASN A 45 -7.80 1.50 -19.35
C ASN A 45 -9.16 1.72 -20.02
N ALA A 46 -9.86 2.80 -19.68
CA ALA A 46 -11.00 3.29 -20.46
C ALA A 46 -10.51 3.77 -21.85
N PRO A 47 -11.34 3.70 -22.90
CA PRO A 47 -12.74 3.27 -22.89
C PRO A 47 -12.93 1.74 -22.89
N TYR A 48 -14.10 1.32 -22.47
CA TYR A 48 -14.60 -0.06 -22.41
C TYR A 48 -15.70 -0.32 -23.48
N PRO A 49 -16.01 -1.60 -23.78
CA PRO A 49 -17.09 -1.94 -24.70
C PRO A 49 -18.44 -1.36 -24.27
N GLY A 50 -19.10 -0.66 -25.20
CA GLY A 50 -20.38 0.00 -24.97
C GLY A 50 -20.26 1.44 -24.47
N ASP A 51 -19.05 1.94 -24.19
CA ASP A 51 -18.85 3.33 -23.81
C ASP A 51 -19.23 4.30 -24.95
N ASP A 52 -19.89 5.40 -24.58
CA ASP A 52 -20.16 6.53 -25.45
C ASP A 52 -19.06 7.58 -25.30
N LEU A 53 -18.19 7.71 -26.30
CA LEU A 53 -17.07 8.66 -26.29
C LEU A 53 -17.51 10.13 -26.34
N GLY A 54 -18.78 10.40 -26.65
CA GLY A 54 -19.36 11.74 -26.61
C GLY A 54 -19.77 12.20 -25.20
N LYS A 55 -19.78 11.30 -24.21
CA LYS A 55 -20.17 11.59 -22.83
C LYS A 55 -18.98 11.93 -21.96
N GLU A 56 -19.13 12.97 -21.13
CA GLU A 56 -18.09 13.43 -20.20
C GLU A 56 -17.76 12.36 -19.14
N GLU A 57 -18.77 11.61 -18.71
CA GLU A 57 -18.64 10.55 -17.70
C GLU A 57 -17.69 9.43 -18.13
N THR A 58 -17.59 9.16 -19.43
CA THR A 58 -16.75 8.08 -20.00
C THR A 58 -15.26 8.30 -19.70
N LEU A 59 -14.82 9.55 -19.69
CA LEU A 59 -13.42 9.95 -19.47
C LEU A 59 -13.22 10.66 -18.12
N SER A 60 -14.27 10.71 -17.28
CA SER A 60 -14.22 11.37 -15.99
C SER A 60 -13.25 10.67 -15.03
N SER A 61 -12.50 11.46 -14.26
CA SER A 61 -11.68 10.95 -13.16
C SER A 61 -12.52 10.29 -12.05
N GLU A 62 -13.81 10.63 -11.97
CA GLU A 62 -14.76 10.09 -10.98
C GLU A 62 -15.63 8.95 -11.53
N ARG A 63 -15.31 8.42 -12.72
CA ARG A 63 -16.11 7.38 -13.38
C ARG A 63 -16.28 6.14 -12.50
N PHE A 64 -15.17 5.66 -11.94
CA PHE A 64 -15.13 4.45 -11.14
C PHE A 64 -15.05 4.78 -9.64
N LEU A 65 -15.89 4.11 -8.86
CA LEU A 65 -15.80 4.04 -7.42
C LEU A 65 -15.82 2.57 -7.01
N ILE A 66 -14.83 2.13 -6.25
CA ILE A 66 -14.74 0.78 -5.71
C ILE A 66 -14.74 0.88 -4.20
N TYR A 67 -15.62 0.14 -3.54
CA TYR A 67 -15.65 0.09 -2.09
C TYR A 67 -15.93 -1.31 -1.58
N ARG A 68 -15.45 -1.56 -0.36
CA ARG A 68 -15.60 -2.84 0.32
C ARG A 68 -17.03 -2.99 0.83
N THR A 69 -17.70 -4.09 0.47
CA THR A 69 -19.05 -4.42 0.93
C THR A 69 -19.05 -5.50 2.01
N SER A 70 -18.00 -6.31 2.06
CA SER A 70 -17.81 -7.36 3.07
C SER A 70 -16.34 -7.71 3.25
N GLU A 71 -16.05 -8.61 4.17
CA GLU A 71 -14.68 -9.10 4.38
C GLU A 71 -14.07 -9.75 3.13
N THR A 72 -14.89 -10.24 2.20
CA THR A 72 -14.44 -11.04 1.05
C THR A 72 -14.76 -10.42 -0.30
N ARG A 73 -15.41 -9.24 -0.33
CA ARG A 73 -15.95 -8.67 -1.57
C ARG A 73 -15.93 -7.14 -1.59
N HIS A 74 -15.80 -6.64 -2.81
CA HIS A 74 -15.89 -5.25 -3.20
C HIS A 74 -16.97 -5.09 -4.27
N LEU A 75 -17.43 -3.87 -4.45
CA LEU A 75 -18.41 -3.51 -5.46
C LEU A 75 -17.84 -2.37 -6.31
N ILE A 76 -17.97 -2.51 -7.63
CA ILE A 76 -17.53 -1.56 -8.65
C ILE A 76 -18.75 -0.79 -9.14
N MET A 77 -18.78 0.50 -8.85
CA MET A 77 -19.70 1.44 -9.47
C MET A 77 -19.01 2.10 -10.66
N ASP A 78 -19.68 2.12 -11.81
CA ASP A 78 -19.19 2.77 -13.04
C ASP A 78 -20.28 3.69 -13.59
N ARG A 79 -20.05 5.00 -13.49
CA ARG A 79 -21.00 6.04 -13.93
C ARG A 79 -21.26 6.04 -15.43
N ALA A 80 -20.39 5.42 -16.23
CA ALA A 80 -20.52 5.33 -17.68
C ALA A 80 -20.96 3.93 -18.15
N SER A 81 -21.16 2.98 -17.22
CA SER A 81 -21.60 1.63 -17.56
C SER A 81 -23.02 1.64 -18.13
N HIS A 82 -23.26 0.74 -19.09
CA HIS A 82 -24.58 0.46 -19.64
C HIS A 82 -25.33 -0.63 -18.86
N LEU A 83 -24.70 -1.21 -17.83
CA LEU A 83 -25.33 -2.17 -16.94
C LEU A 83 -26.18 -1.45 -15.89
N GLU A 84 -27.34 -2.03 -15.54
CA GLU A 84 -28.22 -1.49 -14.50
C GLU A 84 -27.65 -1.73 -13.09
N ASP A 85 -26.97 -2.86 -12.89
CA ASP A 85 -26.44 -3.28 -11.59
C ASP A 85 -24.94 -3.02 -11.47
N ASP A 86 -24.54 -2.63 -10.25
CA ASP A 86 -23.13 -2.56 -9.87
C ASP A 86 -22.46 -3.95 -9.92
N ILE A 87 -21.17 -3.98 -10.24
CA ILE A 87 -20.44 -5.24 -10.43
C ILE A 87 -19.70 -5.61 -9.15
N GLU A 88 -20.07 -6.76 -8.59
CA GLU A 88 -19.38 -7.34 -7.45
C GLU A 88 -18.08 -8.08 -7.87
N ILE A 89 -17.01 -7.85 -7.12
CA ILE A 89 -15.70 -8.48 -7.33
C ILE A 89 -15.17 -9.12 -6.03
N PRO A 90 -14.74 -10.39 -6.05
CA PRO A 90 -14.10 -11.02 -4.90
C PRO A 90 -12.76 -10.38 -4.52
N LEU A 91 -12.52 -10.20 -3.22
CA LEU A 91 -11.29 -9.66 -2.65
C LEU A 91 -10.05 -10.43 -3.10
N PHE A 92 -10.13 -11.77 -3.20
CA PHE A 92 -8.97 -12.58 -3.57
C PHE A 92 -8.47 -12.29 -5.00
N LEU A 93 -9.32 -11.77 -5.89
CA LEU A 93 -8.89 -11.32 -7.22
C LEU A 93 -8.12 -10.00 -7.12
N LEU A 94 -8.64 -9.05 -6.33
CA LEU A 94 -7.95 -7.76 -6.11
C LEU A 94 -6.60 -7.95 -5.42
N ASN A 95 -6.50 -8.91 -4.49
CA ASN A 95 -5.26 -9.21 -3.77
C ASN A 95 -4.26 -10.06 -4.58
N ASN A 96 -4.63 -10.52 -5.79
CA ASN A 96 -3.72 -11.26 -6.66
C ASN A 96 -2.92 -10.27 -7.53
N PRO A 97 -1.60 -10.16 -7.35
CA PRO A 97 -0.79 -9.18 -8.09
C PRO A 97 -0.79 -9.39 -9.61
N ASN A 98 -1.10 -10.61 -10.08
CA ASN A 98 -1.15 -10.95 -11.50
C ASN A 98 -2.57 -10.81 -12.10
N PHE A 99 -3.54 -10.36 -11.32
CA PHE A 99 -4.91 -10.18 -11.80
C PHE A 99 -5.02 -8.92 -12.66
N PHE A 100 -5.60 -9.07 -13.85
CA PHE A 100 -5.85 -7.96 -14.78
C PHE A 100 -7.30 -7.51 -14.67
N ILE A 101 -7.60 -6.64 -13.70
CA ILE A 101 -8.97 -6.19 -13.41
C ILE A 101 -9.65 -5.56 -14.64
N SER A 102 -8.92 -4.77 -15.43
CA SER A 102 -9.44 -4.15 -16.65
C SER A 102 -9.90 -5.18 -17.67
N ASN A 103 -9.15 -6.27 -17.87
CA ASN A 103 -9.53 -7.36 -18.78
C ASN A 103 -10.72 -8.16 -18.24
N TRP A 104 -10.78 -8.37 -16.93
CA TRP A 104 -11.90 -9.05 -16.29
C TRP A 104 -13.19 -8.21 -16.42
N TYR A 105 -13.10 -6.91 -16.14
CA TYR A 105 -14.19 -5.95 -16.20
C TYR A 105 -14.70 -5.78 -17.64
N MET A 106 -13.80 -5.61 -18.61
CA MET A 106 -14.13 -5.56 -20.03
C MET A 106 -14.95 -6.77 -20.48
N LYS A 107 -14.58 -7.99 -20.05
CA LYS A 107 -15.32 -9.21 -20.39
C LYS A 107 -16.73 -9.22 -19.78
N ARG A 108 -16.92 -8.61 -18.60
CA ARG A 108 -18.24 -8.45 -17.98
C ARG A 108 -19.12 -7.54 -18.82
N LEU A 109 -18.60 -6.38 -19.24
CA LEU A 109 -19.32 -5.43 -20.10
C LEU A 109 -19.59 -5.97 -21.51
N ALA A 110 -18.66 -6.75 -22.07
CA ALA A 110 -18.80 -7.30 -23.41
C ALA A 110 -19.83 -8.43 -23.52
N TRP A 111 -20.12 -9.12 -22.41
CA TRP A 111 -21.02 -10.29 -22.40
C TRP A 111 -22.43 -9.98 -22.92
N PRO A 112 -23.16 -8.96 -22.42
CA PRO A 112 -24.49 -8.64 -22.93
C PRO A 112 -24.49 -8.06 -24.36
N LEU A 113 -23.34 -7.57 -24.85
CA LEU A 113 -23.21 -6.93 -26.16
C LEU A 113 -22.82 -7.92 -27.28
N ASP A 114 -22.64 -9.20 -26.95
CA ASP A 114 -22.17 -10.25 -27.88
C ASP A 114 -20.91 -9.86 -28.68
N VAL A 115 -19.98 -9.15 -28.02
CA VAL A 115 -18.74 -8.70 -28.68
C VAL A 115 -17.89 -9.93 -29.04
N PRO A 116 -17.49 -10.09 -30.32
CA PRO A 116 -16.72 -11.25 -30.73
C PRO A 116 -15.40 -11.40 -29.97
N ARG A 117 -15.08 -12.64 -29.57
CA ARG A 117 -13.88 -12.95 -28.78
C ARG A 117 -12.57 -12.45 -29.39
N PHE A 118 -12.48 -12.38 -30.73
CA PHE A 118 -11.28 -11.87 -31.40
C PHE A 118 -11.09 -10.36 -31.15
N MET A 119 -12.17 -9.56 -31.13
CA MET A 119 -12.09 -8.14 -30.80
C MET A 119 -11.61 -7.93 -29.36
N LEU A 120 -12.13 -8.75 -28.43
CA LEU A 120 -11.71 -8.69 -27.02
C LEU A 120 -10.22 -8.98 -26.83
N ARG A 121 -9.58 -9.74 -27.73
CA ARG A 121 -8.12 -9.97 -27.69
C ARG A 121 -7.32 -8.73 -28.05
N TYR A 122 -7.79 -7.93 -29.01
CA TYR A 122 -7.14 -6.67 -29.39
C TYR A 122 -7.30 -5.58 -28.33
N MET A 123 -8.35 -5.67 -27.52
CA MET A 123 -8.63 -4.74 -26.41
C MET A 123 -7.97 -5.17 -25.09
N GLN A 124 -7.21 -6.28 -25.06
CA GLN A 124 -6.58 -6.74 -23.83
C GLN A 124 -5.51 -5.76 -23.35
N GLN A 125 -5.67 -5.37 -22.10
CA GLN A 125 -4.78 -4.47 -21.39
C GLN A 125 -3.73 -5.25 -20.61
N ARG A 126 -2.56 -4.65 -20.44
CA ARG A 126 -1.38 -5.30 -19.85
C ARG A 126 -1.03 -4.78 -18.45
N THR A 127 -1.92 -4.04 -17.82
CA THR A 127 -1.70 -3.53 -16.45
C THR A 127 -2.31 -4.48 -15.43
N PRO A 128 -1.50 -5.22 -14.66
CA PRO A 128 -2.00 -6.06 -13.59
C PRO A 128 -2.24 -5.25 -12.30
N MET A 129 -2.92 -5.84 -11.33
CA MET A 129 -3.15 -5.27 -10.00
C MET A 129 -1.83 -4.86 -9.32
N GLY A 130 -0.77 -5.65 -9.46
CA GLY A 130 0.47 -5.42 -8.72
C GLY A 130 0.29 -5.62 -7.22
N ASP A 131 1.27 -5.20 -6.43
CA ASP A 131 1.17 -5.24 -4.97
C ASP A 131 0.62 -3.90 -4.46
N ALA A 132 -0.71 -3.76 -4.53
CA ALA A 132 -1.40 -2.52 -4.21
C ALA A 132 -1.09 -1.99 -2.80
N ILE A 133 -0.92 -2.89 -1.82
CA ILE A 133 -0.61 -2.51 -0.44
C ILE A 133 0.81 -1.97 -0.36
N ALA A 134 1.79 -2.69 -0.91
CA ALA A 134 3.18 -2.22 -0.94
C ALA A 134 3.31 -0.87 -1.65
N GLU A 135 2.72 -0.74 -2.84
CA GLU A 135 2.73 0.51 -3.62
C GLU A 135 2.14 1.68 -2.82
N ARG A 136 1.01 1.47 -2.15
CA ARG A 136 0.36 2.52 -1.34
C ARG A 136 1.19 2.90 -0.13
N VAL A 137 1.74 1.93 0.60
CA VAL A 137 2.61 2.16 1.77
C VAL A 137 3.84 2.98 1.38
N ALA A 138 4.56 2.55 0.33
CA ALA A 138 5.75 3.27 -0.15
C ALA A 138 5.38 4.68 -0.62
N SER A 139 4.31 4.82 -1.39
CA SER A 139 3.83 6.12 -1.89
C SER A 139 3.50 7.10 -0.76
N MET A 140 2.81 6.64 0.30
CA MET A 140 2.48 7.50 1.44
C MET A 140 3.72 7.91 2.21
N LEU A 141 4.63 6.98 2.50
CA LEU A 141 5.85 7.29 3.25
C LEU A 141 6.76 8.26 2.47
N ASN A 142 6.94 8.06 1.16
CA ASN A 142 7.71 8.97 0.31
C ASN A 142 7.07 10.37 0.18
N THR A 143 5.76 10.49 0.36
CA THR A 143 5.07 11.78 0.29
C THR A 143 5.08 12.51 1.62
N GLU A 144 4.84 11.80 2.73
CA GLU A 144 4.54 12.39 4.03
C GLU A 144 5.73 12.42 5.01
N VAL A 145 6.69 11.49 4.87
CA VAL A 145 7.83 11.37 5.79
C VAL A 145 9.07 11.95 5.11
N ARG A 146 9.19 13.28 5.12
CA ARG A 146 10.35 13.99 4.57
C ARG A 146 11.30 14.48 5.67
N LEU A 147 12.58 14.23 5.52
CA LEU A 147 13.61 14.90 6.32
C LEU A 147 13.98 16.26 5.70
N PRO A 148 14.37 17.26 6.52
CA PRO A 148 14.90 18.51 6.00
C PRO A 148 16.10 18.29 5.09
N GLY A 149 16.03 18.78 3.86
CA GLY A 149 17.12 18.68 2.88
C GLY A 149 17.10 17.41 2.01
N GLU A 150 16.09 16.54 2.15
CA GLU A 150 15.94 15.39 1.26
C GLU A 150 15.62 15.82 -0.19
N SER A 151 16.34 15.21 -1.13
CA SER A 151 16.13 15.36 -2.57
C SER A 151 15.63 14.08 -3.24
N SER A 152 15.74 12.93 -2.57
CA SER A 152 15.36 11.64 -3.16
C SER A 152 13.85 11.41 -3.06
N PRO A 153 13.14 11.24 -4.18
CA PRO A 153 11.72 10.91 -4.17
C PRO A 153 11.44 9.45 -3.76
N ASP A 154 12.46 8.58 -3.77
CA ASP A 154 12.33 7.12 -3.62
C ASP A 154 13.08 6.60 -2.37
N ARG A 155 12.86 7.25 -1.23
CA ARG A 155 13.48 6.86 0.06
C ARG A 155 12.95 5.53 0.58
N PHE A 156 11.64 5.31 0.45
CA PHE A 156 10.93 4.17 1.01
C PHE A 156 10.60 3.16 -0.07
N TYR A 157 10.97 1.91 0.19
CA TYR A 157 10.57 0.75 -0.57
C TYR A 157 9.73 -0.15 0.31
N CYS A 158 8.67 -0.72 -0.26
CA CYS A 158 7.86 -1.72 0.41
C CYS A 158 7.70 -2.91 -0.52
N HIS A 159 7.83 -4.11 0.01
CA HIS A 159 7.56 -5.32 -0.76
C HIS A 159 7.04 -6.43 0.16
N ARG A 160 6.19 -7.29 -0.40
CA ARG A 160 5.70 -8.47 0.30
C ARG A 160 6.82 -9.52 0.39
N VAL A 161 7.08 -9.97 1.61
CA VAL A 161 8.01 -11.06 1.94
C VAL A 161 7.18 -12.24 2.41
N GLY A 162 7.15 -13.31 1.60
CA GLY A 162 6.41 -14.52 1.94
C GLY A 162 7.31 -15.54 2.64
N TYR A 163 7.02 -15.85 3.89
CA TYR A 163 7.55 -17.04 4.56
C TYR A 163 6.38 -17.97 4.91
N GLU A 164 6.41 -19.22 4.41
CA GLU A 164 5.60 -20.37 4.85
C GLU A 164 4.23 -20.08 5.49
N ASN A 165 3.39 -19.27 4.83
CA ASN A 165 2.00 -18.87 5.18
C ASN A 165 1.79 -17.51 5.88
N GLU A 166 2.82 -16.72 6.11
CA GLU A 166 2.67 -15.34 6.60
C GLU A 166 2.85 -14.34 5.46
N ASN A 167 1.80 -13.55 5.19
CA ASN A 167 1.90 -12.38 4.32
C ASN A 167 2.44 -11.22 5.17
N VAL A 168 3.76 -11.05 5.16
CA VAL A 168 4.45 -9.94 5.81
C VAL A 168 4.95 -8.98 4.74
N TYR A 169 4.97 -7.70 5.07
CA TYR A 169 5.56 -6.64 4.27
C TYR A 169 6.82 -6.14 4.95
N GLU A 170 7.90 -6.01 4.17
CA GLU A 170 9.11 -5.33 4.60
C GLU A 170 9.12 -3.92 4.02
N ILE A 171 9.28 -2.93 4.91
CA ILE A 171 9.42 -1.52 4.57
C ILE A 171 10.87 -1.14 4.85
N PHE A 172 11.57 -0.74 3.80
CA PHE A 172 12.95 -0.29 3.86
C PHE A 172 13.05 1.22 3.66
N ASP A 173 13.66 1.90 4.62
CA ASP A 173 14.06 3.29 4.57
C ASP A 173 15.53 3.36 4.16
N GLN A 174 15.77 3.72 2.90
CA GLN A 174 17.10 3.72 2.29
C GLN A 174 18.05 4.72 2.95
N GLU A 175 17.55 5.90 3.31
CA GLU A 175 18.37 6.98 3.89
C GLU A 175 18.87 6.63 5.29
N LEU A 176 18.02 5.97 6.08
CA LEU A 176 18.37 5.56 7.44
C LEU A 176 18.96 4.15 7.52
N ASN A 177 19.01 3.43 6.40
CA ASN A 177 19.30 1.99 6.33
C ASN A 177 18.51 1.21 7.39
N PHE A 178 17.20 1.49 7.47
CA PHE A 178 16.31 1.00 8.52
C PHE A 178 15.18 0.16 7.93
N TYR A 179 14.88 -0.98 8.57
CA TYR A 179 13.83 -1.90 8.14
C TYR A 179 12.77 -2.05 9.22
N VAL A 180 11.51 -2.16 8.79
CA VAL A 180 10.40 -2.54 9.66
C VAL A 180 9.46 -3.49 8.93
N CYS A 181 8.98 -4.51 9.64
CA CYS A 181 8.03 -5.49 9.10
C CYS A 181 6.61 -5.17 9.56
N ALA A 182 5.61 -5.47 8.73
CA ALA A 182 4.19 -5.36 9.09
C ALA A 182 3.35 -6.51 8.48
N ASP A 183 2.36 -6.99 9.22
CA ASP A 183 1.42 -8.01 8.76
C ASP A 183 0.44 -7.43 7.72
N ASP A 184 0.08 -8.22 6.71
CA ASP A 184 -0.89 -7.88 5.67
C ASP A 184 -2.23 -7.40 6.23
N ARG A 185 -2.77 -8.03 7.29
CA ARG A 185 -4.02 -7.61 7.93
C ARG A 185 -3.88 -6.25 8.60
N PHE A 186 -2.69 -5.93 9.08
CA PHE A 186 -2.40 -4.64 9.68
C PHE A 186 -2.36 -3.54 8.61
N LEU A 187 -1.65 -3.76 7.51
CA LEU A 187 -1.55 -2.81 6.40
C LEU A 187 -2.84 -2.70 5.58
N SER A 188 -3.69 -3.73 5.60
CA SER A 188 -5.03 -3.72 5.00
C SER A 188 -6.06 -2.94 5.83
N ASN A 189 -5.71 -2.44 7.01
CA ASN A 189 -6.63 -1.63 7.82
C ASN A 189 -6.73 -0.22 7.25
N GLU A 190 -7.89 0.11 6.68
CA GLU A 190 -8.12 1.40 6.00
C GLU A 190 -7.91 2.63 6.88
N LYS A 191 -8.04 2.46 8.20
CA LYS A 191 -7.87 3.54 9.19
C LYS A 191 -6.43 3.69 9.67
N LEU A 192 -5.51 2.86 9.18
CA LEU A 192 -4.11 2.92 9.56
C LEU A 192 -3.48 4.21 9.00
N ASN A 193 -2.91 5.03 9.87
CA ASN A 193 -1.96 6.06 9.47
C ASN A 193 -0.56 5.44 9.46
N VAL A 194 -0.08 5.09 8.26
CA VAL A 194 1.19 4.38 8.05
C VAL A 194 2.37 5.27 8.45
N SER A 195 2.35 6.55 8.10
CA SER A 195 3.39 7.52 8.42
C SER A 195 3.61 7.66 9.94
N HIS A 196 2.53 7.75 10.70
CA HIS A 196 2.57 7.85 12.15
C HIS A 196 3.01 6.53 12.80
N TRP A 197 2.55 5.40 12.27
CA TRP A 197 3.00 4.07 12.72
C TRP A 197 4.50 3.89 12.49
N TYR A 198 5.00 4.29 11.33
CA TYR A 198 6.43 4.24 10.98
C TYR A 198 7.27 5.13 11.91
N ALA A 199 6.86 6.38 12.11
CA ALA A 199 7.57 7.32 12.99
C ALA A 199 7.69 6.83 14.44
N LYS A 200 6.65 6.14 14.95
CA LYS A 200 6.72 5.47 16.26
C LYS A 200 7.79 4.38 16.29
N HIS A 201 7.89 3.57 15.24
CA HIS A 201 8.89 2.51 15.15
C HIS A 201 10.30 3.09 15.10
N LEU A 202 10.49 4.13 14.29
CA LEU A 202 11.77 4.84 14.20
C LEU A 202 12.20 5.42 15.56
N LEU A 203 11.28 6.10 16.28
CA LEU A 203 11.57 6.66 17.60
C LEU A 203 11.93 5.57 18.63
N LYS A 204 11.25 4.43 18.58
CA LYS A 204 11.54 3.28 19.45
C LYS A 204 12.93 2.71 19.15
N ALA A 205 13.28 2.55 17.88
CA ALA A 205 14.59 2.08 17.44
C ALA A 205 15.69 3.05 17.90
N TYR A 206 15.50 4.36 17.71
CA TYR A 206 16.44 5.39 18.15
C TYR A 206 16.68 5.37 19.66
N ARG A 207 15.61 5.28 20.48
CA ARG A 207 15.74 5.17 21.94
C ARG A 207 16.50 3.93 22.36
N LYS A 208 16.26 2.80 21.69
CA LYS A 208 16.99 1.54 21.95
C LYS A 208 18.47 1.70 21.62
N LEU A 209 18.80 2.28 20.47
CA LEU A 209 20.19 2.52 20.06
C LEU A 209 20.91 3.43 21.05
N ASN A 210 20.30 4.55 21.45
CA ASN A 210 20.89 5.47 22.44
C ASN A 210 21.13 4.79 23.78
N GLY A 211 20.19 3.97 24.26
CA GLY A 211 20.38 3.20 25.49
C GLY A 211 21.57 2.24 25.42
N LEU A 212 21.77 1.58 24.27
CA LEU A 212 22.91 0.68 24.05
C LEU A 212 24.24 1.46 23.96
N MET A 213 24.25 2.63 23.34
CA MET A 213 25.45 3.47 23.27
C MET A 213 25.89 3.95 24.66
N VAL A 214 24.96 4.49 25.45
CA VAL A 214 25.25 4.96 26.81
C VAL A 214 25.74 3.82 27.71
N ALA A 215 25.14 2.63 27.60
CA ALA A 215 25.58 1.46 28.35
C ALA A 215 27.03 1.06 27.98
N LYS A 216 27.38 1.13 26.70
CA LYS A 216 28.72 0.78 26.20
C LYS A 216 29.78 1.81 26.62
N GLU A 217 29.45 3.10 26.64
CA GLU A 217 30.35 4.16 27.13
C GLU A 217 30.66 3.95 28.62
N LEU A 218 29.64 3.68 29.44
CA LEU A 218 29.81 3.39 30.87
C LEU A 218 30.65 2.13 31.11
N GLU A 219 30.48 1.08 30.30
CA GLU A 219 31.30 -0.13 30.39
C GLU A 219 32.76 0.14 30.03
N TRP A 220 33.01 0.95 29.00
CA TRP A 220 34.35 1.36 28.61
C TRP A 220 35.05 2.16 29.72
N GLU A 221 34.38 3.17 30.29
CA GLU A 221 34.91 4.00 31.39
C GLU A 221 35.24 3.16 32.63
N ASN A 222 34.33 2.27 33.03
CA ASN A 222 34.53 1.39 34.20
C ASN A 222 35.72 0.42 34.02
N ASN A 223 35.95 -0.07 32.81
CA ASN A 223 37.07 -0.97 32.52
C ASN A 223 38.41 -0.23 32.48
N HIS A 224 38.46 1.03 32.06
CA HIS A 224 39.70 1.82 32.01
C HIS A 224 40.09 2.41 33.37
N LEU A 225 39.10 2.78 34.20
CA LEU A 225 39.37 3.25 35.56
C LEU A 225 39.86 2.14 36.50
N ARG A 226 39.67 0.86 36.16
CA ARG A 226 40.21 -0.28 36.93
C ARG A 226 41.67 -0.62 36.62
N LEU A 227 42.26 0.00 35.60
CA LEU A 227 43.64 -0.23 35.16
C LEU A 227 44.62 0.87 35.63
N LEU A 228 44.13 1.85 36.39
CA LEU A 228 44.89 2.93 37.02
C LEU A 228 44.90 2.75 38.54
#